data_AF-A0A1M3BBL8-F1
#
_entry.id   AF-A0A1M3BBL8-F1
#
_cell.length_a   1.000
_cell.length_b   1.000
_cell.length_c   1.000
_cell.angle_alpha   90.00
_cell.angle_beta   90.00
_cell.angle_gamma   90.00
#
_symmetry.space_group_name_H-M   'P 1'
#
loop_
_entity.id
_entity.type
_entity.pdbx_description
1 polymer ?
#
loop_
_entity_poly.entity_id
_entity_poly.type
_entity_poly.pdbx_seq_one_letter_code
_entity_poly.pdbx_strand_id
1 'polypeptide(L)'
;MGAIITNPSHLKTHIDQEKFFTINNGCWKPLAKAFGKLQQVFSFDNTLKEMIELLKKLEQLTPDQFIPIHKQNAELLVEHIELQKAYSKFIKKNSPKIISNPLWIKYKCLKLSLAARVQNIGYNHGIILTNVKNFANEELERSLLIDFEEWKVNNHFVKKKKITSKNLRQLANLPAKFISLIFRYPNLKQLFYLWIEAGNSGQVFVQYPSYCEIFHQSNMMGRNGYYGDFLHIENVKNIFQDLQLRIESKLVSILDLKQKVKLEYQYIVSIQEIFDDFSARSTAIGGKFEFFPEEGICNYNTVKQGSWDPSINDYRVIDLKDPKFYKSLKWHAEISFDKAKKNFRDLDGNSLPLIKGDWIFAIVGNNKHSSLDELEGTHGYLQIGIPSKKGYKIYSLGKFPEIYPNNTWNRVKFLVKIYPAVIMCPDENIFHAERAQASIAVNVTKQVALKKIEKLRIDLQNVRLKKLVFQIFEANCIKWAFTFRDDMTKEEIAILFGVSLLESNPSGMMGKIFSFIRQKKVDTQKKILDMTMRFLGVESALLEIEGNHEIISAASSTSAFSPNGKAIHPGKIVSYMKEKEINLLRKSI
;
A
#
# COMPACT_ATOMS: atom_id res chain seq x y z
N MET A 1 53.16 -37.64 39.72
CA MET A 1 51.69 -37.74 39.75
C MET A 1 51.14 -36.33 39.83
N GLY A 2 50.54 -35.81 38.76
CA GLY A 2 50.02 -34.43 38.72
C GLY A 2 48.55 -34.40 39.09
N ALA A 3 48.19 -33.64 40.12
CA ALA A 3 46.81 -33.43 40.51
C ALA A 3 46.06 -32.62 39.43
N ILE A 4 44.85 -33.06 39.09
CA ILE A 4 43.94 -32.33 38.20
C ILE A 4 43.31 -31.19 39.00
N ILE A 5 43.53 -29.94 38.57
CA ILE A 5 42.99 -28.75 39.21
C ILE A 5 41.60 -28.48 38.63
N THR A 6 40.55 -28.61 39.45
CA THR A 6 39.14 -28.48 39.04
C THR A 6 38.45 -27.20 39.55
N ASN A 7 39.18 -26.30 40.22
CA ASN A 7 38.61 -25.09 40.84
C ASN A 7 39.45 -23.83 40.50
N PRO A 8 38.84 -22.71 40.06
CA PRO A 8 39.50 -21.44 39.77
C PRO A 8 40.34 -20.87 40.92
N SER A 9 39.95 -21.11 42.17
CA SER A 9 40.68 -20.63 43.34
C SER A 9 42.04 -21.32 43.54
N HIS A 10 42.17 -22.60 43.15
CA HIS A 10 43.45 -23.33 43.17
C HIS A 10 44.38 -22.92 42.03
N LEU A 11 43.82 -22.46 40.91
CA LEU A 11 44.61 -21.94 39.77
C LEU A 11 45.30 -20.63 40.15
N LYS A 12 44.64 -19.75 40.90
CA LYS A 12 45.21 -18.49 41.40
C LYS A 12 46.40 -18.75 42.35
N THR A 13 46.24 -19.67 43.30
CA THR A 13 47.32 -20.06 44.24
C THR A 13 48.54 -20.66 43.53
N HIS A 14 48.33 -21.44 42.47
CA HIS A 14 49.44 -21.98 41.68
C HIS A 14 50.12 -20.94 40.77
N ILE A 15 49.35 -19.97 40.26
CA ILE A 15 49.88 -18.84 39.48
C ILE A 15 50.78 -17.93 40.34
N ASP A 16 50.42 -17.76 41.61
CA ASP A 16 51.17 -16.93 42.55
C ASP A 16 52.44 -17.63 43.10
N GLN A 17 52.42 -18.98 43.20
CA GLN A 17 53.52 -19.77 43.78
C GLN A 17 54.59 -20.21 42.76
N GLU A 18 54.22 -20.52 41.52
CA GLU A 18 55.18 -20.79 40.46
C GLU A 18 55.22 -19.59 39.51
N LYS A 19 56.32 -18.85 39.48
CA LYS A 19 56.45 -17.60 38.70
C LYS A 19 56.21 -17.85 37.19
N PHE A 20 54.95 -17.81 36.73
CA PHE A 20 54.56 -18.07 35.34
C PHE A 20 54.75 -16.88 34.40
N PHE A 21 55.08 -15.72 34.96
CA PHE A 21 55.25 -14.48 34.23
C PHE A 21 56.56 -13.80 34.62
N THR A 22 57.19 -13.14 33.65
CA THR A 22 58.24 -12.16 33.92
C THR A 22 57.69 -10.76 33.69
N ILE A 23 58.05 -9.82 34.56
CA ILE A 23 57.73 -8.41 34.39
C ILE A 23 58.88 -7.78 33.63
N ASN A 24 58.60 -7.26 32.43
CA ASN A 24 59.57 -6.51 31.65
C ASN A 24 58.89 -5.21 31.18
N ASN A 25 59.43 -4.07 31.61
CA ASN A 25 58.86 -2.73 31.40
C ASN A 25 57.38 -2.61 31.81
N GLY A 26 57.02 -3.12 33.00
CA GLY A 26 55.67 -2.99 33.55
C GLY A 26 54.59 -3.86 32.88
N CYS A 27 54.97 -4.72 31.93
CA CYS A 27 54.07 -5.64 31.24
C CYS A 27 54.35 -7.09 31.66
N TRP A 28 53.29 -7.83 32.00
CA TRP A 28 53.36 -9.26 32.33
C TRP A 28 53.55 -10.10 31.06
N LYS A 29 54.67 -10.83 30.94
CA LYS A 29 54.92 -11.75 29.83
C LYS A 29 54.84 -13.21 30.31
N PRO A 30 53.92 -14.04 29.78
CA PRO A 30 53.84 -15.45 30.15
C PRO A 30 55.05 -16.23 29.62
N LEU A 31 55.61 -17.12 30.44
CA LEU A 31 56.66 -18.05 30.03
C LEU A 31 56.10 -19.08 29.03
N ALA A 32 56.79 -19.31 27.92
CA ALA A 32 56.33 -20.14 26.80
C ALA A 32 55.91 -21.58 27.19
N LYS A 33 56.45 -22.13 28.28
CA LYS A 33 56.09 -23.46 28.81
C LYS A 33 54.72 -23.51 29.50
N ALA A 34 54.13 -22.37 29.90
CA ALA A 34 52.83 -22.29 30.58
C ALA A 34 51.65 -22.57 29.64
N PHE A 35 51.79 -22.20 28.36
CA PHE A 35 50.72 -22.32 27.35
C PHE A 35 50.35 -23.77 27.04
N GLY A 36 51.31 -24.69 27.09
CA GLY A 36 51.07 -26.12 26.84
C GLY A 36 50.25 -26.80 27.94
N LYS A 37 50.39 -26.37 29.20
CA LYS A 37 49.61 -26.89 30.34
C LYS A 37 48.17 -26.35 30.37
N LEU A 38 47.95 -25.08 29.99
CA LEU A 38 46.60 -24.50 29.90
C LEU A 38 45.73 -25.18 28.83
N GLN A 39 46.32 -25.67 27.74
CA GLN A 39 45.62 -26.44 26.71
C GLN A 39 45.14 -27.82 27.19
N GLN A 40 45.74 -28.39 28.24
CA GLN A 40 45.31 -29.68 28.80
C GLN A 40 44.14 -29.55 29.79
N VAL A 41 43.81 -28.34 30.26
CA VAL A 41 42.86 -28.14 31.37
C VAL A 41 41.44 -27.77 30.91
N PHE A 42 41.24 -27.24 29.69
CA PHE A 42 39.91 -26.85 29.22
C PHE A 42 39.61 -27.33 27.80
N SER A 43 38.56 -28.15 27.62
CA SER A 43 38.01 -28.43 26.29
C SER A 43 37.21 -27.22 25.78
N PHE A 44 37.38 -26.89 24.50
CA PHE A 44 36.80 -25.71 23.84
C PHE A 44 35.30 -25.54 24.11
N ASP A 45 34.53 -26.63 24.09
CA ASP A 45 33.08 -26.61 24.30
C ASP A 45 32.65 -26.34 25.75
N ASN A 46 33.46 -26.69 26.74
CA ASN A 46 33.12 -26.49 28.16
C ASN A 46 33.25 -25.01 28.56
N THR A 47 34.35 -24.36 28.17
CA THR A 47 34.50 -22.91 28.34
C THR A 47 33.36 -22.15 27.66
N LEU A 48 32.93 -22.61 26.48
CA LEU A 48 31.88 -21.94 25.73
C LEU A 48 30.49 -22.10 26.35
N LYS A 49 30.19 -23.27 26.94
CA LYS A 49 28.97 -23.49 27.71
C LYS A 49 28.92 -22.59 28.95
N GLU A 50 30.03 -22.46 29.68
CA GLU A 50 30.13 -21.59 30.86
C GLU A 50 29.93 -20.11 30.50
N MET A 51 30.51 -19.65 29.40
CA MET A 51 30.31 -18.29 28.89
C MET A 51 28.86 -18.04 28.47
N ILE A 52 28.19 -19.03 27.86
CA ILE A 52 26.76 -18.97 27.52
C ILE A 52 25.89 -18.89 28.79
N GLU A 53 26.21 -19.68 29.81
CA GLU A 53 25.52 -19.69 31.10
C GLU A 53 25.60 -18.32 31.79
N LEU A 54 26.79 -17.71 31.77
CA LEU A 54 27.05 -16.38 32.32
C LEU A 54 26.24 -15.30 31.57
N LEU A 55 26.24 -15.32 30.24
CA LEU A 55 25.48 -14.37 29.43
C LEU A 55 23.97 -14.49 29.65
N LYS A 56 23.44 -15.70 29.81
CA LYS A 56 22.03 -15.91 30.16
C LYS A 56 21.68 -15.35 31.54
N LYS A 57 22.55 -15.55 32.54
CA LYS A 57 22.36 -14.97 33.88
C LYS A 57 22.34 -13.44 33.82
N LEU A 58 23.23 -12.83 33.03
CA LEU A 58 23.26 -11.38 32.82
C LEU A 58 22.02 -10.87 32.06
N GLU A 59 21.49 -11.65 31.12
CA GLU A 59 20.25 -11.33 30.39
C GLU A 59 19.00 -11.45 31.30
N GLN A 60 19.07 -12.16 32.42
CA GLN A 60 17.94 -12.29 33.36
C GLN A 60 17.87 -11.18 34.42
N LEU A 61 18.91 -10.34 34.55
CA LEU A 61 18.94 -9.26 35.55
C LEU A 61 17.96 -8.13 35.22
N THR A 62 17.24 -7.64 36.22
CA THR A 62 16.35 -6.47 36.07
C THR A 62 17.17 -5.17 35.96
N PRO A 63 16.61 -4.09 35.36
CA PRO A 63 17.33 -2.82 35.20
C PRO A 63 17.89 -2.27 36.53
N ASP A 64 17.13 -2.37 37.62
CA ASP A 64 17.52 -1.87 38.95
C ASP A 64 18.64 -2.71 39.60
N GLN A 65 18.75 -3.99 39.23
CA GLN A 65 19.85 -4.85 39.62
C GLN A 65 21.13 -4.53 38.83
N PHE A 66 21.02 -3.89 37.67
CA PHE A 66 22.15 -3.63 36.76
C PHE A 66 22.98 -2.39 37.15
N ILE A 67 22.39 -1.43 37.87
CA ILE A 67 22.97 -0.10 38.14
C ILE A 67 24.01 -0.09 39.29
N PRO A 68 23.83 -0.78 40.44
CA PRO A 68 24.82 -0.81 41.52
C PRO A 68 26.09 -1.63 41.19
N ILE A 69 26.08 -2.36 40.08
CA ILE A 69 27.06 -3.40 39.69
C ILE A 69 28.34 -2.83 39.01
N HIS A 70 28.45 -1.51 38.85
CA HIS A 70 29.56 -0.88 38.11
C HIS A 70 30.96 -0.99 38.74
N LYS A 71 31.09 -1.40 40.02
CA LYS A 71 32.41 -1.49 40.71
C LYS A 71 32.97 -2.91 40.84
N GLN A 72 32.13 -3.93 41.05
CA GLN A 72 32.58 -5.34 41.19
C GLN A 72 32.66 -6.08 39.86
N ASN A 73 31.79 -5.77 38.89
CA ASN A 73 31.80 -6.46 37.60
C ASN A 73 32.71 -5.79 36.54
N ALA A 74 33.38 -4.69 36.87
CA ALA A 74 34.45 -4.17 36.03
C ALA A 74 35.62 -5.18 35.95
N GLU A 75 35.90 -5.91 37.03
CA GLU A 75 36.88 -7.00 37.05
C GLU A 75 36.43 -8.19 36.20
N LEU A 76 35.15 -8.58 36.28
CA LEU A 76 34.57 -9.63 35.41
C LEU A 76 34.53 -9.22 33.93
N LEU A 77 34.28 -7.93 33.64
CA LEU A 77 34.29 -7.39 32.29
C LEU A 77 35.72 -7.28 31.75
N VAL A 78 36.69 -6.92 32.60
CA VAL A 78 38.13 -6.91 32.27
C VAL A 78 38.65 -8.32 32.07
N GLU A 79 38.27 -9.28 32.92
CA GLU A 79 38.53 -10.72 32.72
C GLU A 79 37.92 -11.18 31.40
N HIS A 80 36.67 -10.79 31.10
CA HIS A 80 36.00 -11.13 29.86
C HIS A 80 36.71 -10.53 28.63
N ILE A 81 37.19 -9.28 28.70
CA ILE A 81 37.92 -8.59 27.64
C ILE A 81 39.31 -9.19 27.43
N GLU A 82 40.03 -9.54 28.50
CA GLU A 82 41.35 -10.19 28.43
C GLU A 82 41.22 -11.63 27.93
N LEU A 83 40.21 -12.38 28.40
CA LEU A 83 39.80 -13.66 27.80
C LEU A 83 39.49 -13.49 26.33
N GLN A 84 38.74 -12.46 25.93
CA GLN A 84 38.37 -12.17 24.54
C GLN A 84 39.60 -11.85 23.66
N LYS A 85 40.61 -11.13 24.16
CA LYS A 85 41.85 -10.86 23.44
C LYS A 85 42.68 -12.15 23.25
N ALA A 86 42.79 -12.97 24.29
CA ALA A 86 43.44 -14.27 24.23
C ALA A 86 42.71 -15.23 23.26
N TYR A 87 41.38 -15.24 23.30
CA TYR A 87 40.52 -16.05 22.43
C TYR A 87 40.55 -15.59 20.96
N SER A 88 40.56 -14.28 20.72
CA SER A 88 40.66 -13.72 19.36
C SER A 88 41.99 -14.08 18.68
N LYS A 89 43.08 -14.20 19.45
CA LYS A 89 44.36 -14.75 18.96
C LYS A 89 44.26 -16.26 18.67
N PHE A 90 43.52 -17.02 19.49
CA PHE A 90 43.33 -18.46 19.32
C PHE A 90 42.46 -18.82 18.09
N ILE A 91 41.37 -18.08 17.87
CA ILE A 91 40.47 -18.26 16.72
C ILE A 91 41.16 -17.91 15.40
N LYS A 92 41.96 -16.83 15.37
CA LYS A 92 42.79 -16.47 14.20
C LYS A 92 43.71 -17.61 13.74
N LYS A 93 44.08 -18.52 14.63
CA LYS A 93 45.00 -19.64 14.37
C LYS A 93 44.30 -20.95 13.97
N ASN A 94 42.99 -21.11 14.27
CA ASN A 94 42.25 -22.38 14.14
C ASN A 94 40.92 -22.24 13.35
N SER A 95 40.87 -21.25 12.45
CA SER A 95 39.66 -20.55 12.01
C SER A 95 38.55 -21.36 11.30
N PRO A 96 38.76 -22.47 10.56
CA PRO A 96 37.65 -23.07 9.80
C PRO A 96 36.69 -23.97 10.61
N LYS A 97 37.17 -24.67 11.65
CA LYS A 97 36.36 -25.66 12.40
C LYS A 97 35.58 -25.07 13.58
N ILE A 98 35.96 -23.88 14.05
CA ILE A 98 35.38 -23.24 15.23
C ILE A 98 34.16 -22.36 14.88
N ILE A 99 34.13 -21.81 13.66
CA ILE A 99 33.11 -20.85 13.26
C ILE A 99 31.73 -21.51 13.08
N SER A 100 31.70 -22.77 12.63
CA SER A 100 30.49 -23.58 12.45
C SER A 100 30.00 -24.29 13.73
N ASN A 101 30.63 -24.05 14.89
CA ASN A 101 30.20 -24.66 16.15
C ASN A 101 28.88 -24.03 16.65
N PRO A 102 27.80 -24.80 16.85
CA PRO A 102 26.50 -24.27 17.29
C PRO A 102 26.54 -23.51 18.61
N LEU A 103 27.44 -23.89 19.53
CA LEU A 103 27.63 -23.20 20.80
C LEU A 103 28.31 -21.83 20.58
N TRP A 104 29.18 -21.70 19.58
CA TRP A 104 29.82 -20.43 19.23
C TRP A 104 28.83 -19.43 18.63
N ILE A 105 27.93 -19.91 17.77
CA ILE A 105 26.82 -19.14 17.24
C ILE A 105 25.89 -18.68 18.38
N LYS A 106 25.55 -19.59 19.30
CA LYS A 106 24.71 -19.30 20.46
C LYS A 106 25.34 -18.27 21.42
N TYR A 107 26.64 -18.40 21.69
CA TYR A 107 27.42 -17.43 22.46
C TYR A 107 27.41 -16.04 21.82
N LYS A 108 27.65 -15.95 20.50
CA LYS A 108 27.57 -14.69 19.75
C LYS A 108 26.18 -14.06 19.82
N CYS A 109 25.11 -14.82 19.59
CA CYS A 109 23.74 -14.31 19.66
C CYS A 109 23.40 -13.75 21.05
N LEU A 110 23.80 -14.43 22.13
CA LEU A 110 23.57 -13.98 23.51
C LEU A 110 24.38 -12.72 23.84
N LYS A 111 25.64 -12.66 23.41
CA LYS A 111 26.50 -11.49 23.60
C LYS A 111 25.91 -10.25 22.92
N LEU A 112 25.37 -10.42 21.71
CA LEU A 112 24.74 -9.35 20.94
C LEU A 112 23.38 -8.92 21.52
N SER A 113 22.58 -9.88 22.03
CA SER A 113 21.34 -9.58 22.77
C SER A 113 21.64 -8.73 24.01
N LEU A 114 22.66 -9.10 24.78
CA LEU A 114 23.08 -8.39 25.98
C LEU A 114 23.60 -6.97 25.65
N ALA A 115 24.40 -6.82 24.59
CA ALA A 115 24.87 -5.51 24.13
C ALA A 115 23.70 -4.58 23.73
N ALA A 116 22.71 -5.09 22.99
CA ALA A 116 21.52 -4.33 22.62
C ALA A 116 20.65 -3.95 23.83
N ARG A 117 20.55 -4.83 24.85
CA ARG A 117 19.83 -4.55 26.10
C ARG A 117 20.53 -3.48 26.94
N VAL A 118 21.86 -3.57 27.10
CA VAL A 118 22.67 -2.55 27.79
C VAL A 118 22.53 -1.19 27.10
N GLN A 119 22.47 -1.17 25.77
CA GLN A 119 22.22 0.04 24.99
C GLN A 119 20.83 0.63 25.25
N ASN A 120 19.77 -0.18 25.34
CA ASN A 120 18.42 0.27 25.65
C ASN A 120 18.29 0.80 27.08
N ILE A 121 18.93 0.13 28.05
CA ILE A 121 18.97 0.60 29.45
C ILE A 121 19.72 1.94 29.52
N GLY A 122 20.87 2.06 28.85
CA GLY A 122 21.63 3.31 28.79
C GLY A 122 20.84 4.46 28.14
N TYR A 123 20.16 4.20 27.01
CA TYR A 123 19.34 5.19 26.32
C TYR A 123 18.15 5.68 27.17
N ASN A 124 17.43 4.77 27.83
CA ASN A 124 16.29 5.10 28.68
C ASN A 124 16.69 5.83 29.98
N HIS A 125 17.97 5.79 30.37
CA HIS A 125 18.50 6.47 31.56
C HIS A 125 19.45 7.63 31.21
N GLY A 126 19.49 8.08 29.94
CA GLY A 126 20.29 9.23 29.51
C GLY A 126 21.82 9.00 29.48
N ILE A 127 22.27 7.76 29.56
CA ILE A 127 23.70 7.38 29.52
C ILE A 127 24.13 7.15 28.07
N ILE A 128 24.94 8.06 27.54
CA ILE A 128 25.47 7.98 26.17
C ILE A 128 26.73 7.08 26.16
N LEU A 129 26.57 5.81 25.75
CA LEU A 129 27.67 4.86 25.52
C LEU A 129 28.09 4.86 24.04
N THR A 130 28.69 5.95 23.56
CA THR A 130 29.12 6.12 22.16
C THR A 130 30.15 5.07 21.69
N ASN A 131 31.07 4.65 22.56
CA ASN A 131 32.12 3.68 22.21
C ASN A 131 31.64 2.22 22.12
N VAL A 132 30.60 1.85 22.87
CA VAL A 132 30.01 0.49 22.83
C VAL A 132 29.13 0.31 21.60
N LYS A 133 28.45 1.39 21.19
CA LYS A 133 27.55 1.42 20.02
C LYS A 133 28.29 1.11 18.71
N ASN A 134 29.49 1.65 18.53
CA ASN A 134 30.29 1.42 17.32
C ASN A 134 30.86 0.01 17.29
N PHE A 135 31.41 -0.47 18.42
CA PHE A 135 32.00 -1.82 18.50
C PHE A 135 30.97 -2.95 18.32
N ALA A 136 29.79 -2.84 18.95
CA ALA A 136 28.74 -3.85 18.82
C ALA A 136 28.19 -3.93 17.40
N ASN A 137 28.03 -2.78 16.73
CA ASN A 137 27.58 -2.73 15.33
C ASN A 137 28.61 -3.36 14.39
N GLU A 138 29.90 -3.05 14.55
CA GLU A 138 30.98 -3.65 13.75
C GLU A 138 31.05 -5.19 13.95
N GLU A 139 30.86 -5.68 15.18
CA GLU A 139 30.85 -7.12 15.47
C GLU A 139 29.60 -7.84 14.92
N LEU A 140 28.45 -7.17 14.90
CA LEU A 140 27.20 -7.62 14.27
C LEU A 140 27.33 -7.74 12.76
N GLU A 141 27.82 -6.69 12.11
CA GLU A 141 28.07 -6.69 10.67
C GLU A 141 29.07 -7.77 10.28
N ARG A 142 30.17 -7.90 11.03
CA ARG A 142 31.15 -8.96 10.80
C ARG A 142 30.57 -10.37 10.98
N SER A 143 29.70 -10.56 11.96
CA SER A 143 29.03 -11.85 12.18
C SER A 143 28.04 -12.17 11.06
N LEU A 144 27.31 -11.17 10.56
CA LEU A 144 26.41 -11.32 9.42
C LEU A 144 27.17 -11.72 8.15
N LEU A 145 28.33 -11.11 7.91
CA LEU A 145 29.19 -11.44 6.77
C LEU A 145 29.64 -12.91 6.81
N ILE A 146 30.08 -13.39 7.98
CA ILE A 146 30.52 -14.78 8.17
C ILE A 146 29.35 -15.75 7.94
N ASP A 147 28.19 -15.49 8.55
CA ASP A 147 27.00 -16.35 8.42
C ASP A 147 26.48 -16.38 6.96
N PHE A 148 26.55 -15.25 6.25
CA PHE A 148 26.22 -15.19 4.84
C PHE A 148 27.21 -15.97 3.96
N GLU A 149 28.51 -15.92 4.27
CA GLU A 149 29.54 -16.70 3.57
C GLU A 149 29.27 -18.20 3.69
N GLU A 150 29.05 -18.67 4.92
CA GLU A 150 28.72 -20.07 5.20
C GLU A 150 27.44 -20.51 4.48
N TRP A 151 26.41 -19.67 4.52
CA TRP A 151 25.18 -19.92 3.79
C TRP A 151 25.41 -20.07 2.28
N LYS A 152 26.21 -19.20 1.65
CA LYS A 152 26.51 -19.29 0.21
C LYS A 152 27.24 -20.59 -0.14
N VAL A 153 28.20 -21.00 0.68
CA VAL A 153 28.93 -22.27 0.50
C VAL A 153 27.94 -23.44 0.51
N ASN A 154 27.06 -23.47 1.51
CA ASN A 154 26.16 -24.59 1.77
C ASN A 154 24.90 -24.60 0.90
N ASN A 155 24.49 -23.48 0.29
CA ASN A 155 23.25 -23.40 -0.47
C ASN A 155 23.43 -23.87 -1.92
N HIS A 156 22.75 -24.94 -2.32
CA HIS A 156 22.84 -25.55 -3.65
C HIS A 156 22.37 -24.65 -4.81
N PHE A 157 21.51 -23.66 -4.56
CA PHE A 157 21.00 -22.75 -5.59
C PHE A 157 21.95 -21.60 -5.94
N VAL A 158 22.99 -21.39 -5.13
CA VAL A 158 23.95 -20.30 -5.29
C VAL A 158 25.08 -20.72 -6.23
N LYS A 159 25.13 -20.13 -7.42
CA LYS A 159 26.17 -20.42 -8.44
C LYS A 159 27.56 -19.93 -8.02
N LYS A 160 27.65 -18.73 -7.42
CA LYS A 160 28.92 -18.13 -6.98
C LYS A 160 29.08 -18.32 -5.49
N LYS A 161 29.88 -19.30 -5.07
CA LYS A 161 30.05 -19.66 -3.64
C LYS A 161 30.81 -18.61 -2.82
N LYS A 162 31.63 -17.77 -3.46
CA LYS A 162 32.38 -16.69 -2.79
C LYS A 162 31.52 -15.44 -2.62
N ILE A 163 31.74 -14.72 -1.52
CA ILE A 163 31.20 -13.36 -1.34
C ILE A 163 31.78 -12.43 -2.41
N THR A 164 30.92 -11.63 -3.01
CA THR A 164 31.31 -10.62 -3.99
C THR A 164 31.35 -9.22 -3.37
N SER A 165 32.05 -8.28 -4.01
CA SER A 165 32.01 -6.86 -3.64
C SER A 165 30.61 -6.26 -3.71
N LYS A 166 29.70 -6.85 -4.51
CA LYS A 166 28.27 -6.48 -4.52
C LYS A 166 27.59 -6.92 -3.23
N ASN A 167 27.79 -8.16 -2.78
CA ASN A 167 27.19 -8.65 -1.53
C ASN A 167 27.68 -7.85 -0.31
N LEU A 168 28.99 -7.57 -0.22
CA LEU A 168 29.56 -6.77 0.88
C LEU A 168 28.90 -5.40 1.00
N ARG A 169 28.68 -4.73 -0.14
CA ARG A 169 28.01 -3.42 -0.18
C ARG A 169 26.58 -3.49 0.32
N GLN A 170 25.83 -4.54 -0.02
CA GLN A 170 24.42 -4.66 0.38
C GLN A 170 24.22 -5.12 1.83
N LEU A 171 25.24 -5.70 2.44
CA LEU A 171 25.24 -6.09 3.85
C LEU A 171 25.75 -4.97 4.78
N ALA A 172 26.33 -3.91 4.22
CA ALA A 172 26.88 -2.80 4.99
C ALA A 172 25.79 -1.84 5.50
N ASN A 173 26.03 -1.23 6.67
CA ASN A 173 25.19 -0.20 7.28
C ASN A 173 23.77 -0.65 7.62
N LEU A 174 23.51 -1.96 7.71
CA LEU A 174 22.18 -2.45 8.09
C LEU A 174 21.87 -2.10 9.54
N PRO A 175 20.62 -1.71 9.87
CA PRO A 175 20.27 -1.42 11.26
C PRO A 175 20.53 -2.64 12.15
N ALA A 176 21.27 -2.45 13.25
CA ALA A 176 21.64 -3.52 14.18
C ALA A 176 20.44 -4.37 14.64
N LYS A 177 19.31 -3.72 14.91
CA LYS A 177 18.04 -4.37 15.27
C LYS A 177 17.58 -5.37 14.20
N PHE A 178 17.74 -5.04 12.92
CA PHE A 178 17.37 -5.94 11.82
C PHE A 178 18.35 -7.12 11.71
N ILE A 179 19.65 -6.88 11.87
CA ILE A 179 20.66 -7.95 11.89
C ILE A 179 20.33 -8.96 13.00
N SER A 180 19.94 -8.50 14.19
CA SER A 180 19.47 -9.38 15.27
C SER A 180 18.23 -10.19 14.90
N LEU A 181 17.29 -9.63 14.14
CA LEU A 181 16.11 -10.35 13.65
C LEU A 181 16.49 -11.45 12.65
N ILE A 182 17.43 -11.18 11.73
CA ILE A 182 17.97 -12.20 10.80
C ILE A 182 18.50 -13.41 11.57
N PHE A 183 19.30 -13.19 12.61
CA PHE A 183 19.83 -14.29 13.42
C PHE A 183 18.76 -15.04 14.22
N ARG A 184 17.70 -14.36 14.63
CA ARG A 184 16.61 -14.94 15.42
C ARG A 184 15.61 -15.75 14.58
N TYR A 185 15.39 -15.36 13.31
CA TYR A 185 14.34 -15.92 12.46
C TYR A 185 14.92 -16.57 11.19
N PRO A 186 15.06 -17.91 11.15
CA PRO A 186 15.67 -18.62 10.02
C PRO A 186 15.01 -18.37 8.66
N ASN A 187 13.67 -18.27 8.61
CA ASN A 187 12.94 -18.01 7.36
C ASN A 187 13.24 -16.60 6.81
N LEU A 188 13.28 -15.59 7.69
CA LEU A 188 13.65 -14.23 7.33
C LEU A 188 15.08 -14.17 6.82
N LYS A 189 16.01 -14.86 7.50
CA LYS A 189 17.40 -15.01 7.07
C LYS A 189 17.50 -15.58 5.66
N GLN A 190 16.81 -16.68 5.40
CA GLN A 190 16.82 -17.33 4.09
C GLN A 190 16.34 -16.39 2.99
N LEU A 191 15.21 -15.71 3.20
CA LEU A 191 14.65 -14.74 2.25
C LEU A 191 15.60 -13.56 2.02
N PHE A 192 16.16 -13.00 3.09
CA PHE A 192 17.11 -11.90 3.02
C PHE A 192 18.39 -12.30 2.26
N TYR A 193 18.94 -13.49 2.51
CA TYR A 193 20.14 -13.95 1.82
C TYR A 193 19.92 -14.22 0.34
N LEU A 194 18.77 -14.80 -0.02
CA LEU A 194 18.36 -14.92 -1.43
C LEU A 194 18.23 -13.54 -2.10
N TRP A 195 17.66 -12.56 -1.39
CA TRP A 195 17.54 -11.18 -1.86
C TRP A 195 18.90 -10.52 -2.11
N ILE A 196 19.84 -10.64 -1.17
CA ILE A 196 21.21 -10.14 -1.30
C ILE A 196 21.98 -10.86 -2.41
N GLU A 197 21.74 -12.16 -2.63
CA GLU A 197 22.40 -12.92 -3.68
C GLU A 197 21.88 -12.58 -5.08
N ALA A 198 20.58 -12.28 -5.22
CA ALA A 198 20.04 -11.64 -6.43
C ALA A 198 20.69 -10.26 -6.68
N GLY A 199 21.40 -9.73 -5.69
CA GLY A 199 22.11 -8.46 -5.76
C GLY A 199 21.20 -7.27 -5.55
N ASN A 200 20.10 -7.47 -4.83
CA ASN A 200 19.21 -6.42 -4.40
C ASN A 200 19.70 -5.77 -3.11
N SER A 201 19.16 -4.60 -2.79
CA SER A 201 19.65 -3.82 -1.66
C SER A 201 19.11 -4.30 -0.32
N GLY A 202 20.01 -4.48 0.64
CA GLY A 202 19.64 -4.86 1.99
C GLY A 202 18.80 -3.80 2.67
N GLN A 203 19.10 -2.51 2.45
CA GLN A 203 18.32 -1.39 3.00
C GLN A 203 16.88 -1.40 2.51
N VAL A 204 16.67 -1.64 1.21
CA VAL A 204 15.32 -1.76 0.64
C VAL A 204 14.57 -2.89 1.32
N PHE A 205 15.18 -4.06 1.53
CA PHE A 205 14.52 -5.18 2.21
C PHE A 205 14.10 -4.82 3.65
N VAL A 206 14.93 -4.08 4.38
CA VAL A 206 14.63 -3.64 5.75
C VAL A 206 13.43 -2.70 5.78
N GLN A 207 13.38 -1.77 4.83
CA GLN A 207 12.37 -0.72 4.82
C GLN A 207 11.09 -1.12 4.07
N TYR A 208 11.15 -2.17 3.24
CA TYR A 208 10.05 -2.62 2.38
C TYR A 208 8.73 -2.83 3.13
N PRO A 209 8.68 -3.46 4.32
CA PRO A 209 7.42 -3.61 5.06
C PRO A 209 6.76 -2.27 5.40
N SER A 210 7.54 -1.28 5.82
CA SER A 210 7.03 0.06 6.14
C SER A 210 6.52 0.78 4.89
N TYR A 211 7.16 0.62 3.73
CA TYR A 211 6.63 1.15 2.48
C TYR A 211 5.37 0.40 2.02
N CYS A 212 5.31 -0.92 2.15
CA CYS A 212 4.07 -1.66 1.87
C CYS A 212 2.91 -1.14 2.72
N GLU A 213 3.16 -0.86 4.00
CA GLU A 213 2.18 -0.25 4.89
C GLU A 213 1.75 1.15 4.42
N ILE A 214 2.71 2.01 4.04
CA ILE A 214 2.41 3.35 3.49
C ILE A 214 1.57 3.24 2.20
N PHE A 215 1.93 2.35 1.26
CA PHE A 215 1.16 2.15 0.02
C PHE A 215 -0.24 1.60 0.28
N HIS A 216 -0.39 0.74 1.29
CA HIS A 216 -1.67 0.20 1.70
C HIS A 216 -2.54 1.29 2.35
N GLN A 217 -2.02 2.00 3.34
CA GLN A 217 -2.72 3.06 4.07
C GLN A 217 -3.06 4.27 3.18
N SER A 218 -2.24 4.53 2.16
CA SER A 218 -2.52 5.57 1.16
C SER A 218 -3.42 5.07 0.01
N ASN A 219 -3.95 3.85 0.03
CA ASN A 219 -4.77 3.28 -1.05
C ASN A 219 -4.11 3.33 -2.46
N MET A 220 -2.77 3.40 -2.50
CA MET A 220 -2.03 3.49 -3.76
C MET A 220 -1.83 2.14 -4.44
N MET A 221 -2.03 1.03 -3.72
CA MET A 221 -1.90 -0.31 -4.31
C MET A 221 -2.82 -0.53 -5.51
N GLY A 222 -4.07 -0.05 -5.44
CA GLY A 222 -5.04 -0.19 -6.55
C GLY A 222 -4.60 0.56 -7.80
N ARG A 223 -4.09 1.79 -7.64
CA ARG A 223 -3.56 2.61 -8.74
C ARG A 223 -2.30 2.01 -9.37
N ASN A 224 -1.35 1.61 -8.53
CA ASN A 224 -0.12 0.99 -8.99
C ASN A 224 -0.39 -0.34 -9.70
N GLY A 225 -1.30 -1.16 -9.15
CA GLY A 225 -1.73 -2.41 -9.77
C GLY A 225 -2.49 -2.21 -11.08
N TYR A 226 -3.31 -1.16 -11.18
CA TYR A 226 -4.07 -0.85 -12.39
C TYR A 226 -3.18 -0.42 -13.55
N TYR A 227 -2.22 0.47 -13.31
CA TYR A 227 -1.36 0.99 -14.37
C TYR A 227 -0.11 0.14 -14.64
N GLY A 228 0.44 -0.52 -13.61
CA GLY A 228 1.65 -1.36 -13.69
C GLY A 228 2.96 -0.58 -13.88
N ASP A 229 4.09 -1.10 -13.38
CA ASP A 229 5.44 -0.58 -13.69
C ASP A 229 5.79 0.87 -13.28
N PHE A 230 5.10 1.47 -12.29
CA PHE A 230 5.42 2.82 -11.80
C PHE A 230 6.37 2.86 -10.62
N LEU A 231 6.48 1.74 -9.90
CA LEU A 231 7.45 1.58 -8.84
C LEU A 231 8.78 1.15 -9.46
N HIS A 232 9.69 2.10 -9.58
CA HIS A 232 10.99 1.87 -10.17
C HIS A 232 12.00 1.57 -9.06
N ILE A 233 12.82 0.55 -9.30
CA ILE A 233 13.99 0.25 -8.47
C ILE A 233 15.21 0.60 -9.31
N GLU A 234 15.82 1.76 -9.06
CA GLU A 234 17.02 2.18 -9.77
C GLU A 234 18.27 1.85 -8.95
N ASN A 235 19.30 1.29 -9.59
CA ASN A 235 20.61 1.09 -8.97
C ASN A 235 21.40 2.41 -8.99
N VAL A 236 21.27 3.22 -7.95
CA VAL A 236 22.06 4.44 -7.81
C VAL A 236 23.52 4.07 -7.51
N LYS A 237 24.40 4.40 -8.45
CA LYS A 237 25.88 4.28 -8.35
C LYS A 237 26.39 2.87 -8.00
N ASN A 238 25.68 1.80 -8.38
CA ASN A 238 26.01 0.40 -8.00
C ASN A 238 26.06 0.14 -6.48
N ILE A 239 25.52 1.02 -5.64
CA ILE A 239 25.65 0.94 -4.17
C ILE A 239 24.27 0.88 -3.49
N PHE A 240 23.29 1.66 -3.95
CA PHE A 240 21.94 1.69 -3.36
C PHE A 240 20.88 1.38 -4.41
N GLN A 241 19.86 0.61 -4.04
CA GLN A 241 18.62 0.57 -4.80
C GLN A 241 17.71 1.64 -4.23
N ASP A 242 17.40 2.63 -5.06
CA ASP A 242 16.45 3.69 -4.73
C ASP A 242 15.06 3.23 -5.17
N LEU A 243 14.07 3.44 -4.29
CA LEU A 243 12.68 3.18 -4.61
C LEU A 243 12.06 4.48 -5.09
N GLN A 244 11.68 4.52 -6.35
CA GLN A 244 11.24 5.74 -7.01
C GLN A 244 9.83 5.60 -7.54
N LEU A 245 9.07 6.69 -7.46
CA LEU A 245 7.82 6.87 -8.16
C LEU A 245 7.94 7.97 -9.20
N ARG A 246 7.15 7.85 -10.25
CA ARG A 246 6.96 8.92 -11.21
C ARG A 246 6.05 9.99 -10.61
N ILE A 247 6.54 11.23 -10.53
CA ILE A 247 5.80 12.40 -10.07
C ILE A 247 6.00 13.49 -11.13
N GLU A 248 4.92 13.87 -11.81
CA GLU A 248 4.92 14.75 -12.99
C GLU A 248 6.01 14.37 -14.00
N SER A 249 6.03 13.10 -14.40
CA SER A 249 6.98 12.49 -15.33
C SER A 249 8.43 12.37 -14.85
N LYS A 250 8.76 12.84 -13.64
CA LYS A 250 10.10 12.72 -13.06
C LYS A 250 10.15 11.55 -12.10
N LEU A 251 11.24 10.79 -12.13
CA LEU A 251 11.49 9.77 -11.12
C LEU A 251 11.97 10.45 -9.83
N VAL A 252 11.27 10.17 -8.74
CA VAL A 252 11.53 10.76 -7.43
C VAL A 252 11.65 9.65 -6.41
N SER A 253 12.73 9.67 -5.62
CA SER A 253 12.87 8.78 -4.47
C SER A 253 11.71 8.99 -3.51
N ILE A 254 11.10 7.88 -3.09
CA ILE A 254 10.07 7.89 -2.04
C ILE A 254 10.61 7.35 -0.71
N LEU A 255 11.93 7.14 -0.62
CA LEU A 255 12.58 6.66 0.59
C LEU A 255 12.76 7.76 1.64
N ASP A 256 12.76 9.03 1.22
CA ASP A 256 12.74 10.19 2.12
C ASP A 256 11.37 10.88 2.07
N LEU A 257 10.51 10.58 3.04
CA LEU A 257 9.17 11.18 3.14
C LEU A 257 9.20 12.70 3.32
N LYS A 258 10.32 13.28 3.79
CA LYS A 258 10.50 14.73 3.96
C LYS A 258 11.01 15.40 2.70
N GLN A 259 11.47 14.64 1.70
CA GLN A 259 11.92 15.17 0.43
C GLN A 259 10.81 16.03 -0.17
N LYS A 260 11.16 17.27 -0.54
CA LYS A 260 10.24 18.18 -1.22
C LYS A 260 10.40 18.05 -2.72
N VAL A 261 9.27 17.92 -3.40
CA VAL A 261 9.15 17.98 -4.85
C VAL A 261 8.47 19.27 -5.25
N LYS A 262 8.81 19.74 -6.45
CA LYS A 262 8.22 20.93 -7.06
C LYS A 262 7.39 20.51 -8.26
N LEU A 263 6.09 20.74 -8.14
CA LEU A 263 5.07 20.34 -9.08
C LEU A 263 4.64 21.52 -9.97
N GLU A 264 3.65 21.30 -10.84
CA GLU A 264 2.99 22.31 -11.65
C GLU A 264 2.57 23.52 -10.79
N TYR A 265 2.64 24.72 -11.38
CA TYR A 265 2.40 25.99 -10.69
C TYR A 265 3.32 26.26 -9.50
N GLN A 266 4.54 25.69 -9.52
CA GLN A 266 5.53 25.85 -8.46
C GLN A 266 5.05 25.32 -7.11
N TYR A 267 4.08 24.40 -7.10
CA TYR A 267 3.56 23.82 -5.87
C TYR A 267 4.62 22.92 -5.23
N ILE A 268 5.13 23.33 -4.07
CA ILE A 268 6.16 22.59 -3.33
C ILE A 268 5.49 21.77 -2.23
N VAL A 269 5.66 20.46 -2.30
CA VAL A 269 5.10 19.51 -1.33
C VAL A 269 6.10 18.42 -0.99
N SER A 270 6.00 17.88 0.22
CA SER A 270 6.74 16.70 0.64
C SER A 270 6.11 15.41 0.09
N ILE A 271 6.92 14.35 -0.01
CA ILE A 271 6.42 13.01 -0.34
C ILE A 271 5.38 12.54 0.69
N GLN A 272 5.57 12.86 1.96
CA GLN A 272 4.60 12.57 3.02
C GLN A 272 3.23 13.20 2.72
N GLU A 273 3.19 14.49 2.37
CA GLU A 273 1.93 15.20 2.06
C GLU A 273 1.18 14.58 0.88
N ILE A 274 1.90 14.02 -0.10
CA ILE A 274 1.30 13.30 -1.22
C ILE A 274 0.60 12.01 -0.72
N PHE A 275 1.28 11.20 0.08
CA PHE A 275 0.68 9.97 0.61
C PHE A 275 -0.49 10.24 1.56
N ASP A 276 -0.39 11.29 2.38
CA ASP A 276 -1.46 11.71 3.29
C ASP A 276 -2.72 12.13 2.51
N ASP A 277 -2.59 12.86 1.39
CA ASP A 277 -3.70 13.21 0.50
C ASP A 277 -4.42 11.97 -0.05
N PHE A 278 -3.67 10.96 -0.49
CA PHE A 278 -4.27 9.70 -0.97
C PHE A 278 -4.90 8.89 0.17
N SER A 279 -4.32 8.88 1.37
CA SER A 279 -4.89 8.20 2.54
C SER A 279 -6.25 8.79 2.95
N ALA A 280 -6.36 10.13 2.90
CA ALA A 280 -7.58 10.86 3.27
C ALA A 280 -8.80 10.54 2.37
N ARG A 281 -8.59 10.01 1.16
CA ARG A 281 -9.67 9.70 0.18
C ARG A 281 -10.63 8.62 0.61
N SER A 282 -10.27 7.84 1.63
CA SER A 282 -11.20 6.92 2.28
C SER A 282 -12.37 7.65 2.97
N THR A 283 -12.21 8.95 3.25
CA THR A 283 -13.18 9.78 3.99
C THR A 283 -13.59 11.07 3.27
N ALA A 284 -12.82 11.50 2.27
CA ALA A 284 -13.07 12.71 1.49
C ALA A 284 -13.12 12.42 -0.01
N ILE A 285 -13.94 13.17 -0.76
CA ILE A 285 -14.07 13.01 -2.21
C ILE A 285 -13.02 13.84 -2.91
N GLY A 286 -12.22 13.16 -3.75
CA GLY A 286 -11.09 13.78 -4.42
C GLY A 286 -9.92 14.05 -3.47
N GLY A 287 -8.92 14.74 -4.01
CA GLY A 287 -7.70 15.14 -3.32
C GLY A 287 -6.99 16.19 -4.15
N LYS A 288 -5.81 16.63 -3.71
CA LYS A 288 -4.97 17.57 -4.49
C LYS A 288 -4.22 16.88 -5.61
N PHE A 289 -3.97 15.57 -5.49
CA PHE A 289 -3.19 14.83 -6.46
C PHE A 289 -4.04 13.85 -7.28
N GLU A 290 -3.50 13.24 -8.32
CA GLU A 290 -4.06 12.03 -8.91
C GLU A 290 -2.97 11.29 -9.68
N PHE A 291 -3.19 10.00 -9.93
CA PHE A 291 -2.28 9.14 -10.66
C PHE A 291 -2.69 9.00 -12.13
N PHE A 292 -1.74 9.20 -13.04
CA PHE A 292 -1.92 9.08 -14.49
C PHE A 292 -0.82 8.22 -15.13
N PRO A 293 -1.10 7.53 -16.24
CA PRO A 293 -0.18 6.53 -16.81
C PRO A 293 1.13 7.09 -17.36
N GLU A 294 1.17 8.32 -17.87
CA GLU A 294 2.41 8.87 -18.46
C GLU A 294 3.23 9.67 -17.43
N GLU A 295 2.54 10.28 -16.47
CA GLU A 295 3.08 11.30 -15.58
C GLU A 295 3.24 10.80 -14.14
N GLY A 296 2.63 9.65 -13.80
CA GLY A 296 2.52 9.17 -12.43
C GLY A 296 1.67 10.10 -11.58
N ILE A 297 2.14 10.45 -10.39
CA ILE A 297 1.43 11.36 -9.48
C ILE A 297 1.51 12.79 -10.01
N CYS A 298 0.36 13.43 -10.18
CA CYS A 298 0.22 14.79 -10.69
C CYS A 298 -0.45 15.70 -9.66
N ASN A 299 -0.12 16.99 -9.67
CA ASN A 299 -0.94 18.04 -9.06
C ASN A 299 -2.25 18.19 -9.86
N TYR A 300 -3.27 17.39 -9.54
CA TYR A 300 -4.53 17.41 -10.29
C TYR A 300 -5.67 16.88 -9.42
N ASN A 301 -6.65 17.73 -9.15
CA ASN A 301 -7.86 17.35 -8.44
C ASN A 301 -8.91 16.83 -9.42
N THR A 302 -9.35 15.57 -9.26
CA THR A 302 -10.30 14.91 -10.16
C THR A 302 -11.72 15.48 -10.13
N VAL A 303 -12.14 16.07 -9.01
CA VAL A 303 -13.44 16.72 -8.82
C VAL A 303 -13.44 18.12 -9.45
N LYS A 304 -12.39 18.90 -9.19
CA LYS A 304 -12.23 20.26 -9.72
C LYS A 304 -11.78 20.28 -11.18
N GLN A 305 -11.17 19.19 -11.64
CA GLN A 305 -10.59 19.02 -12.97
C GLN A 305 -9.57 20.12 -13.25
N GLY A 306 -8.55 20.17 -12.40
CA GLY A 306 -7.53 21.21 -12.45
C GLY A 306 -6.47 21.02 -11.40
N SER A 307 -5.36 21.72 -11.58
CA SER A 307 -4.20 21.67 -10.69
C SER A 307 -4.29 22.78 -9.64
N TRP A 308 -3.79 22.51 -8.44
CA TRP A 308 -3.70 23.53 -7.40
C TRP A 308 -2.62 24.56 -7.75
N ASP A 309 -2.93 25.85 -7.65
CA ASP A 309 -1.97 26.93 -7.81
C ASP A 309 -1.85 27.74 -6.50
N PRO A 310 -0.73 27.61 -5.76
CA PRO A 310 -0.50 28.34 -4.53
C PRO A 310 -0.51 29.87 -4.69
N SER A 311 -0.20 30.40 -5.87
CA SER A 311 -0.14 31.86 -6.11
C SER A 311 -1.52 32.52 -6.07
N ILE A 312 -2.57 31.77 -6.44
CA ILE A 312 -3.97 32.22 -6.37
C ILE A 312 -4.74 31.56 -5.22
N ASN A 313 -4.10 30.65 -4.49
CA ASN A 313 -4.69 29.84 -3.42
C ASN A 313 -5.99 29.15 -3.86
N ASP A 314 -6.02 28.66 -5.10
CA ASP A 314 -7.17 27.98 -5.70
C ASP A 314 -6.71 27.03 -6.84
N TYR A 315 -7.65 26.28 -7.40
CA TYR A 315 -7.42 25.40 -8.54
C TYR A 315 -7.51 26.15 -9.87
N ARG A 316 -6.51 25.95 -10.73
CA ARG A 316 -6.62 26.27 -12.16
C ARG A 316 -7.41 25.18 -12.86
N VAL A 317 -8.73 25.34 -12.84
CA VAL A 317 -9.68 24.42 -13.47
C VAL A 317 -9.65 24.53 -15.00
N ILE A 318 -9.99 23.44 -15.70
CA ILE A 318 -10.15 23.46 -17.16
C ILE A 318 -11.11 24.57 -17.60
N ASP A 319 -10.80 25.22 -18.73
CA ASP A 319 -11.70 26.22 -19.30
C ASP A 319 -12.85 25.56 -20.06
N LEU A 320 -14.06 25.66 -19.50
CA LEU A 320 -15.29 25.14 -20.13
C LEU A 320 -15.87 26.10 -21.18
N LYS A 321 -15.25 27.26 -21.41
CA LYS A 321 -15.58 28.15 -22.55
C LYS A 321 -14.91 27.69 -23.84
N ASP A 322 -13.82 26.92 -23.76
CA ASP A 322 -13.19 26.30 -24.94
C ASP A 322 -14.10 25.19 -25.51
N PRO A 323 -14.54 25.27 -26.78
CA PRO A 323 -15.29 24.19 -27.44
C PRO A 323 -14.55 22.85 -27.47
N LYS A 324 -13.23 22.86 -27.26
CA LYS A 324 -12.37 21.67 -27.17
C LYS A 324 -11.88 21.37 -25.75
N PHE A 325 -12.58 21.86 -24.71
CA PHE A 325 -12.22 21.65 -23.30
C PHE A 325 -11.88 20.19 -22.95
N TYR A 326 -12.57 19.23 -23.59
CA TYR A 326 -12.39 17.80 -23.37
C TYR A 326 -10.97 17.30 -23.67
N LYS A 327 -10.18 18.05 -24.45
CA LYS A 327 -8.75 17.76 -24.68
C LYS A 327 -7.86 18.09 -23.49
N SER A 328 -8.33 18.97 -22.61
CA SER A 328 -7.65 19.38 -21.38
C SER A 328 -7.97 18.44 -20.21
N LEU A 329 -9.01 17.59 -20.34
CA LEU A 329 -9.23 16.49 -19.41
C LEU A 329 -8.07 15.50 -19.50
N LYS A 330 -7.65 14.94 -18.37
CA LYS A 330 -6.67 13.87 -18.35
C LYS A 330 -7.33 12.52 -18.63
N TRP A 331 -6.81 11.80 -19.62
CA TRP A 331 -7.21 10.42 -19.91
C TRP A 331 -6.46 9.47 -18.99
N HIS A 332 -7.10 8.36 -18.62
CA HIS A 332 -6.49 7.39 -17.71
C HIS A 332 -5.84 6.22 -18.46
N ALA A 333 -6.22 5.91 -19.69
CA ALA A 333 -5.56 4.86 -20.47
C ALA A 333 -5.48 5.21 -21.97
N GLU A 334 -4.41 4.80 -22.63
CA GLU A 334 -4.36 4.70 -24.09
C GLU A 334 -4.30 3.21 -24.45
N ILE A 335 -5.33 2.70 -25.11
CA ILE A 335 -5.46 1.28 -25.44
C ILE A 335 -5.42 1.07 -26.95
N SER A 336 -4.85 -0.06 -27.37
CA SER A 336 -4.85 -0.46 -28.78
C SER A 336 -6.25 -0.79 -29.29
N PHE A 337 -6.44 -0.80 -30.61
CA PHE A 337 -7.69 -1.27 -31.23
C PHE A 337 -8.06 -2.69 -30.78
N ASP A 338 -7.10 -3.61 -30.71
CA ASP A 338 -7.35 -4.98 -30.26
C ASP A 338 -7.77 -5.04 -28.80
N LYS A 339 -7.14 -4.23 -27.94
CA LYS A 339 -7.52 -4.14 -26.53
C LYS A 339 -8.90 -3.51 -26.37
N ALA A 340 -9.23 -2.49 -27.17
CA ALA A 340 -10.58 -1.92 -27.21
C ALA A 340 -11.64 -2.95 -27.63
N LYS A 341 -11.37 -3.77 -28.65
CA LYS A 341 -12.27 -4.85 -29.10
C LYS A 341 -12.48 -5.92 -28.02
N LYS A 342 -11.43 -6.20 -27.24
CA LYS A 342 -11.49 -7.13 -26.10
C LYS A 342 -12.21 -6.56 -24.88
N ASN A 343 -12.11 -5.26 -24.64
CA ASN A 343 -12.65 -4.63 -23.43
C ASN A 343 -14.10 -4.17 -23.57
N PHE A 344 -14.48 -3.67 -24.75
CA PHE A 344 -15.81 -3.12 -24.97
C PHE A 344 -16.75 -4.17 -25.58
N ARG A 345 -17.97 -4.20 -25.06
CA ARG A 345 -19.02 -5.13 -25.46
C ARG A 345 -20.27 -4.38 -25.87
N ASP A 346 -20.97 -4.86 -26.88
CA ASP A 346 -22.29 -4.31 -27.24
C ASP A 346 -23.38 -4.78 -26.27
N LEU A 347 -24.63 -4.39 -26.53
CA LEU A 347 -25.79 -4.76 -25.69
C LEU A 347 -26.05 -6.28 -25.69
N ASP A 348 -25.58 -7.01 -26.70
CA ASP A 348 -25.76 -8.46 -26.80
C ASP A 348 -24.61 -9.25 -26.19
N GLY A 349 -23.62 -8.57 -25.60
CA GLY A 349 -22.45 -9.20 -25.00
C GLY A 349 -21.39 -9.61 -26.01
N ASN A 350 -21.52 -9.24 -27.28
CA ASN A 350 -20.49 -9.48 -28.28
C ASN A 350 -19.39 -8.43 -28.18
N SER A 351 -18.22 -8.72 -28.75
CA SER A 351 -17.18 -7.70 -28.91
C SER A 351 -17.70 -6.55 -29.78
N LEU A 352 -17.57 -5.31 -29.30
CA LEU A 352 -18.06 -4.15 -30.05
C LEU A 352 -17.35 -4.08 -31.42
N PRO A 353 -18.08 -4.04 -32.55
CA PRO A 353 -17.48 -3.92 -33.87
C PRO A 353 -16.94 -2.51 -34.07
N LEU A 354 -15.66 -2.30 -33.75
CA LEU A 354 -15.04 -0.97 -33.77
C LEU A 354 -15.03 -0.37 -35.17
N ILE A 355 -15.53 0.86 -35.30
CA ILE A 355 -15.50 1.63 -36.55
C ILE A 355 -14.36 2.65 -36.48
N LYS A 356 -13.50 2.68 -37.50
CA LYS A 356 -12.33 3.58 -37.51
C LYS A 356 -12.78 5.04 -37.51
N GLY A 357 -12.33 5.80 -36.51
CA GLY A 357 -12.61 7.24 -36.39
C GLY A 357 -13.86 7.57 -35.59
N ASP A 358 -14.69 6.58 -35.28
CA ASP A 358 -15.80 6.72 -34.36
C ASP A 358 -15.30 6.73 -32.91
N TRP A 359 -16.05 7.40 -32.05
CA TRP A 359 -15.80 7.42 -30.63
C TRP A 359 -16.53 6.26 -29.97
N ILE A 360 -16.04 5.83 -28.81
CA ILE A 360 -16.71 4.79 -28.01
C ILE A 360 -17.33 5.46 -26.80
N PHE A 361 -18.62 5.22 -26.57
CA PHE A 361 -19.27 5.57 -25.31
C PHE A 361 -19.66 4.27 -24.63
N ALA A 362 -19.13 4.03 -23.44
CA ALA A 362 -19.35 2.82 -22.67
C ALA A 362 -19.86 3.17 -21.28
N ILE A 363 -20.90 2.48 -20.86
CA ILE A 363 -21.43 2.58 -19.51
C ILE A 363 -20.88 1.39 -18.74
N VAL A 364 -20.10 1.66 -17.71
CA VAL A 364 -19.48 0.64 -16.89
C VAL A 364 -20.24 0.55 -15.58
N GLY A 365 -20.66 -0.66 -15.23
CA GLY A 365 -21.16 -0.99 -13.91
C GLY A 365 -20.14 -1.82 -13.14
N ASN A 366 -19.99 -1.54 -11.85
CA ASN A 366 -19.22 -2.38 -10.95
C ASN A 366 -20.07 -2.90 -9.79
N ASN A 367 -19.65 -4.04 -9.25
CA ASN A 367 -20.24 -4.65 -8.08
C ASN A 367 -19.16 -5.29 -7.21
N LYS A 368 -19.12 -4.90 -5.93
CA LYS A 368 -18.26 -5.54 -4.92
C LYS A 368 -18.85 -6.85 -4.40
N HIS A 369 -20.19 -6.96 -4.36
CA HIS A 369 -20.89 -8.07 -3.74
C HIS A 369 -21.40 -9.06 -4.81
N SER A 370 -21.59 -10.32 -4.44
CA SER A 370 -22.23 -11.31 -5.33
C SER A 370 -23.73 -11.10 -5.44
N SER A 371 -24.35 -10.52 -4.39
CA SER A 371 -25.75 -10.13 -4.40
C SER A 371 -25.98 -8.89 -5.26
N LEU A 372 -27.06 -8.90 -6.04
CA LEU A 372 -27.54 -7.75 -6.80
C LEU A 372 -28.43 -6.82 -5.98
N ASP A 373 -28.81 -7.25 -4.79
CA ASP A 373 -29.81 -6.58 -3.97
C ASP A 373 -29.18 -5.55 -3.01
N GLU A 374 -27.85 -5.53 -2.94
CA GLU A 374 -27.09 -4.57 -2.14
C GLU A 374 -26.78 -3.32 -2.97
N LEU A 375 -27.38 -2.19 -2.56
CA LEU A 375 -27.11 -0.87 -3.12
C LEU A 375 -25.71 -0.34 -2.74
N GLU A 376 -25.16 -0.81 -1.62
CA GLU A 376 -23.81 -0.46 -1.17
C GLU A 376 -22.75 -1.24 -1.97
N GLY A 377 -21.58 -0.63 -2.20
CA GLY A 377 -20.47 -1.30 -2.90
C GLY A 377 -20.67 -1.45 -4.42
N THR A 378 -21.67 -0.79 -5.00
CA THR A 378 -21.84 -0.66 -6.45
C THR A 378 -21.65 0.77 -6.91
N HIS A 379 -21.15 0.93 -8.13
CA HIS A 379 -21.00 2.23 -8.76
C HIS A 379 -21.01 2.09 -10.28
N GLY A 380 -21.53 3.10 -10.95
CA GLY A 380 -21.64 3.17 -12.40
C GLY A 380 -20.98 4.44 -12.93
N TYR A 381 -20.31 4.34 -14.06
CA TYR A 381 -19.60 5.48 -14.64
C TYR A 381 -19.57 5.43 -16.17
N LEU A 382 -19.31 6.58 -16.76
CA LEU A 382 -19.18 6.75 -18.20
C LEU A 382 -17.71 6.58 -18.60
N GLN A 383 -17.46 5.80 -19.65
CA GLN A 383 -16.19 5.73 -20.35
C GLN A 383 -16.34 6.29 -21.75
N ILE A 384 -15.45 7.21 -22.11
CA ILE A 384 -15.37 7.79 -23.45
C ILE A 384 -14.03 7.39 -24.07
N GLY A 385 -14.07 6.64 -25.17
CA GLY A 385 -12.92 6.33 -26.00
C GLY A 385 -12.83 7.30 -27.16
N ILE A 386 -11.80 8.16 -27.15
CA ILE A 386 -11.51 9.09 -28.25
C ILE A 386 -10.42 8.50 -29.14
N PRO A 387 -10.62 8.39 -30.46
CA PRO A 387 -9.61 7.86 -31.38
C PRO A 387 -8.24 8.56 -31.25
N SER A 388 -7.18 7.76 -31.22
CA SER A 388 -5.78 8.18 -31.21
C SER A 388 -4.98 7.42 -32.28
N LYS A 389 -3.69 7.75 -32.42
CA LYS A 389 -2.80 7.03 -33.36
C LYS A 389 -2.63 5.55 -32.98
N LYS A 390 -2.64 5.22 -31.69
CA LYS A 390 -2.41 3.86 -31.19
C LYS A 390 -3.71 3.07 -31.01
N GLY A 391 -4.86 3.73 -30.99
CA GLY A 391 -6.17 3.14 -30.75
C GLY A 391 -7.11 4.16 -30.15
N TYR A 392 -7.32 4.11 -28.83
CA TYR A 392 -8.24 5.00 -28.13
C TYR A 392 -7.64 5.54 -26.84
N LYS A 393 -7.79 6.84 -26.60
CA LYS A 393 -7.61 7.47 -25.29
C LYS A 393 -8.91 7.37 -24.50
N ILE A 394 -8.85 6.77 -23.33
CA ILE A 394 -10.02 6.48 -22.49
C ILE A 394 -10.11 7.49 -21.35
N TYR A 395 -11.28 8.12 -21.26
CA TYR A 395 -11.67 9.03 -20.20
C TYR A 395 -12.74 8.33 -19.38
N SER A 396 -12.54 8.22 -18.07
CA SER A 396 -13.55 7.66 -17.14
C SER A 396 -14.13 8.80 -16.35
N LEU A 397 -15.44 8.98 -16.43
CA LEU A 397 -16.16 10.05 -15.74
C LEU A 397 -17.22 9.47 -14.82
N GLY A 398 -17.11 9.83 -13.55
CA GLY A 398 -18.00 9.35 -12.49
C GLY A 398 -18.79 10.46 -11.86
N LYS A 399 -20.10 10.28 -11.73
CA LYS A 399 -20.93 11.20 -10.95
C LYS A 399 -21.03 10.72 -9.50
N PHE A 400 -20.72 11.60 -8.56
CA PHE A 400 -20.71 11.33 -7.13
C PHE A 400 -21.49 12.40 -6.37
N PRO A 401 -21.97 12.14 -5.15
CA PRO A 401 -22.34 13.25 -4.25
C PRO A 401 -21.11 14.11 -3.94
N GLU A 402 -21.27 15.38 -3.57
CA GLU A 402 -20.17 16.22 -3.07
C GLU A 402 -19.72 15.76 -1.66
N ILE A 403 -20.61 15.13 -0.89
CA ILE A 403 -20.38 14.70 0.48
C ILE A 403 -20.85 13.24 0.65
N TYR A 404 -19.93 12.37 1.11
CA TYR A 404 -20.27 10.99 1.47
C TYR A 404 -20.77 10.87 2.92
N PRO A 405 -21.59 9.86 3.23
CA PRO A 405 -22.07 9.63 4.59
C PRO A 405 -20.94 9.10 5.49
N ASN A 406 -20.70 9.79 6.61
CA ASN A 406 -19.63 9.48 7.56
C ASN A 406 -20.07 8.62 8.77
N ASN A 407 -21.36 8.28 8.89
CA ASN A 407 -21.89 7.43 9.95
C ASN A 407 -23.17 6.70 9.49
N THR A 408 -23.62 5.72 10.28
CA THR A 408 -24.78 4.87 9.95
C THR A 408 -26.06 5.67 9.66
N TRP A 409 -26.34 6.71 10.44
CA TRP A 409 -27.53 7.54 10.24
C TRP A 409 -27.45 8.38 8.96
N ASN A 410 -26.27 8.91 8.66
CA ASN A 410 -26.02 9.60 7.40
C ASN A 410 -26.12 8.64 6.20
N ARG A 411 -25.75 7.36 6.33
CA ARG A 411 -25.95 6.36 5.27
C ARG A 411 -27.44 6.12 4.98
N VAL A 412 -28.26 6.03 6.02
CA VAL A 412 -29.73 5.93 5.89
C VAL A 412 -30.29 7.13 5.12
N LYS A 413 -29.89 8.35 5.51
CA LYS A 413 -30.30 9.59 4.82
C LYS A 413 -29.75 9.69 3.40
N PHE A 414 -28.56 9.15 3.15
CA PHE A 414 -27.87 9.21 1.86
C PHE A 414 -28.64 8.52 0.73
N LEU A 415 -29.39 7.47 1.06
CA LEU A 415 -30.26 6.78 0.09
C LEU A 415 -31.33 7.70 -0.49
N VAL A 416 -31.86 8.60 0.33
CA VAL A 416 -33.14 9.28 0.04
C VAL A 416 -32.96 10.77 -0.20
N LYS A 417 -31.99 11.40 0.44
CA LYS A 417 -31.74 12.84 0.36
C LYS A 417 -31.07 13.19 -0.97
N ILE A 418 -31.37 14.38 -1.48
CA ILE A 418 -30.68 14.96 -2.63
C ILE A 418 -29.43 15.70 -2.16
N TYR A 419 -28.31 15.47 -2.85
CA TYR A 419 -27.03 16.14 -2.60
C TYR A 419 -26.56 16.89 -3.86
N PRO A 420 -25.80 17.98 -3.73
CA PRO A 420 -25.01 18.47 -4.86
C PRO A 420 -24.12 17.34 -5.39
N ALA A 421 -24.02 17.23 -6.71
CA ALA A 421 -23.19 16.25 -7.37
C ALA A 421 -21.86 16.85 -7.81
N VAL A 422 -20.86 15.98 -7.95
CA VAL A 422 -19.59 16.25 -8.61
C VAL A 422 -19.38 15.24 -9.73
N ILE A 423 -18.58 15.61 -10.74
CA ILE A 423 -18.11 14.69 -11.76
C ILE A 423 -16.60 14.54 -11.59
N MET A 424 -16.14 13.33 -11.31
CA MET A 424 -14.73 12.99 -11.20
C MET A 424 -14.19 12.49 -12.53
N CYS A 425 -12.99 12.93 -12.90
CA CYS A 425 -12.25 12.38 -14.03
C CYS A 425 -10.75 12.29 -13.69
N PRO A 426 -10.16 11.09 -13.53
CA PRO A 426 -10.81 9.78 -13.64
C PRO A 426 -11.81 9.49 -12.51
N ASP A 427 -12.70 8.53 -12.76
CA ASP A 427 -13.51 7.89 -11.73
C ASP A 427 -12.63 7.00 -10.83
N GLU A 428 -12.76 7.13 -9.51
CA GLU A 428 -11.99 6.35 -8.53
C GLU A 428 -12.16 4.82 -8.67
N ASN A 429 -13.33 4.38 -9.14
CA ASN A 429 -13.71 2.98 -9.20
C ASN A 429 -12.97 2.19 -10.28
N ILE A 430 -12.27 2.86 -11.20
CA ILE A 430 -11.40 2.14 -12.15
C ILE A 430 -10.24 1.43 -11.42
N PHE A 431 -9.84 1.91 -10.25
CA PHE A 431 -8.71 1.37 -9.47
C PHE A 431 -9.10 0.22 -8.53
N HIS A 432 -10.39 -0.08 -8.43
CA HIS A 432 -10.93 -1.12 -7.55
C HIS A 432 -11.04 -2.46 -8.29
N ALA A 433 -9.88 -3.10 -8.51
CA ALA A 433 -9.77 -4.37 -9.25
C ALA A 433 -10.44 -5.56 -8.54
N GLU A 434 -10.69 -5.46 -7.23
CA GLU A 434 -11.41 -6.46 -6.44
C GLU A 434 -12.92 -6.50 -6.75
N ARG A 435 -13.44 -5.52 -7.48
CA ARG A 435 -14.85 -5.47 -7.87
C ARG A 435 -15.07 -6.12 -9.22
N ALA A 436 -16.16 -6.85 -9.37
CA ALA A 436 -16.60 -7.30 -10.69
C ALA A 436 -17.00 -6.08 -11.52
N GLN A 437 -16.55 -6.01 -12.77
CA GLN A 437 -16.83 -4.91 -13.68
C GLN A 437 -17.35 -5.45 -15.01
N ALA A 438 -18.31 -4.76 -15.60
CA ALA A 438 -18.75 -5.00 -16.97
C ALA A 438 -19.18 -3.70 -17.63
N SER A 439 -19.09 -3.64 -18.95
CA SER A 439 -19.45 -2.45 -19.72
C SER A 439 -20.39 -2.78 -20.85
N ILE A 440 -21.30 -1.85 -21.15
CA ILE A 440 -22.08 -1.85 -22.39
C ILE A 440 -21.70 -0.62 -23.18
N ALA A 441 -21.26 -0.83 -24.42
CA ALA A 441 -20.61 0.17 -25.25
C ALA A 441 -21.28 0.32 -26.61
N VAL A 442 -21.13 1.51 -27.20
CA VAL A 442 -21.62 1.85 -28.53
C VAL A 442 -20.58 2.67 -29.29
N ASN A 443 -20.50 2.47 -30.61
CA ASN A 443 -19.77 3.39 -31.49
C ASN A 443 -20.65 4.62 -31.74
N VAL A 444 -20.01 5.79 -31.74
CA VAL A 444 -20.67 7.07 -31.93
C VAL A 444 -19.87 7.86 -32.94
N THR A 445 -20.51 8.30 -34.03
CA THR A 445 -19.84 9.15 -35.02
C THR A 445 -19.33 10.42 -34.36
N LYS A 446 -18.25 10.98 -34.89
CA LYS A 446 -17.63 12.19 -34.34
C LYS A 446 -18.63 13.35 -34.14
N GLN A 447 -19.59 13.53 -35.05
CA GLN A 447 -20.59 14.60 -34.93
C GLN A 447 -21.53 14.38 -33.74
N VAL A 448 -22.04 13.17 -33.56
CA VAL A 448 -22.90 12.82 -32.41
C VAL A 448 -22.10 12.86 -31.11
N ALA A 449 -20.86 12.38 -31.13
CA ALA A 449 -19.95 12.41 -29.99
C ALA A 449 -19.71 13.84 -29.51
N LEU A 450 -19.51 14.80 -30.42
CA LEU A 450 -19.33 16.20 -30.06
C LEU A 450 -20.58 16.81 -29.41
N LYS A 451 -21.79 16.44 -29.83
CA LYS A 451 -23.04 16.84 -29.15
C LYS A 451 -23.11 16.28 -27.72
N LYS A 452 -22.65 15.04 -27.52
CA LYS A 452 -22.57 14.42 -26.19
C LYS A 452 -21.51 15.06 -25.30
N ILE A 453 -20.37 15.45 -25.87
CA ILE A 453 -19.34 16.21 -25.16
C ILE A 453 -19.83 17.61 -24.77
N GLU A 454 -20.66 18.23 -25.60
CA GLU A 454 -21.31 19.50 -25.27
C GLU A 454 -22.28 19.35 -24.08
N LYS A 455 -23.06 18.26 -24.04
CA LYS A 455 -23.85 17.92 -22.86
C LYS A 455 -22.99 17.75 -21.61
N LEU A 456 -21.86 17.04 -21.71
CA LEU A 456 -20.90 16.92 -20.61
C LEU A 456 -20.37 18.29 -20.17
N ARG A 457 -20.10 19.21 -21.10
CA ARG A 457 -19.67 20.58 -20.79
C ARG A 457 -20.71 21.29 -19.90
N ILE A 458 -21.98 21.18 -20.25
CA ILE A 458 -23.10 21.75 -19.48
C ILE A 458 -23.18 21.10 -18.09
N ASP A 459 -23.08 19.77 -17.99
CA ASP A 459 -23.08 19.07 -16.70
C ASP A 459 -21.92 19.54 -15.79
N LEU A 460 -20.72 19.73 -16.36
CA LEU A 460 -19.56 20.25 -15.64
C LEU A 460 -19.74 21.71 -15.19
N GLN A 461 -20.40 22.54 -16.00
CA GLN A 461 -20.79 23.90 -15.61
C GLN A 461 -21.79 23.85 -14.44
N ASN A 462 -22.78 22.96 -14.50
CA ASN A 462 -23.76 22.78 -13.43
C ASN A 462 -23.12 22.26 -12.14
N VAL A 463 -22.12 21.38 -12.21
CA VAL A 463 -21.31 20.99 -11.04
C VAL A 463 -20.66 22.22 -10.39
N ARG A 464 -20.03 23.10 -11.18
CA ARG A 464 -19.38 24.32 -10.65
C ARG A 464 -20.37 25.26 -9.97
N LEU A 465 -21.61 25.29 -10.44
CA LEU A 465 -22.70 26.09 -9.87
C LEU A 465 -23.47 25.37 -8.75
N LYS A 466 -23.10 24.14 -8.39
CA LYS A 466 -23.83 23.26 -7.46
C LYS A 466 -25.29 22.99 -7.87
N LYS A 467 -25.54 23.01 -9.17
CA LYS A 467 -26.86 22.79 -9.80
C LYS A 467 -27.04 21.38 -10.38
N LEU A 468 -25.99 20.56 -10.43
CA LEU A 468 -26.13 19.14 -10.72
C LEU A 468 -26.41 18.38 -9.41
N VAL A 469 -27.39 17.49 -9.40
CA VAL A 469 -27.81 16.80 -8.16
C VAL A 469 -27.49 15.30 -8.18
N PHE A 470 -27.27 14.69 -7.02
CA PHE A 470 -27.08 13.26 -6.83
C PHE A 470 -28.11 12.72 -5.85
N GLN A 471 -28.78 11.64 -6.23
CA GLN A 471 -29.66 10.87 -5.37
C GLN A 471 -29.61 9.41 -5.82
N ILE A 472 -29.48 8.46 -4.88
CA ILE A 472 -29.29 7.04 -5.20
C ILE A 472 -30.42 6.47 -6.05
N PHE A 473 -31.67 6.89 -5.82
CA PHE A 473 -32.82 6.30 -6.51
C PHE A 473 -33.14 6.96 -7.85
N GLU A 474 -33.15 8.29 -7.92
CA GLU A 474 -33.64 9.00 -9.10
C GLU A 474 -32.59 9.76 -9.90
N ALA A 475 -31.42 10.07 -9.34
CA ALA A 475 -30.41 10.91 -10.00
C ALA A 475 -28.98 10.36 -9.82
N ASN A 476 -28.84 9.04 -9.84
CA ASN A 476 -27.61 8.35 -9.49
C ASN A 476 -26.56 8.33 -10.61
N CYS A 477 -25.40 7.77 -10.29
CA CYS A 477 -24.24 7.71 -11.16
C CYS A 477 -24.50 6.97 -12.48
N ILE A 478 -25.19 5.83 -12.42
CA ILE A 478 -25.44 5.00 -13.59
C ILE A 478 -26.54 5.59 -14.49
N LYS A 479 -27.62 6.13 -13.91
CA LYS A 479 -28.69 6.79 -14.67
C LYS A 479 -28.15 8.00 -15.42
N TRP A 480 -27.27 8.78 -14.80
CA TRP A 480 -26.55 9.88 -15.46
C TRP A 480 -25.72 9.38 -16.66
N ALA A 481 -24.94 8.31 -16.50
CA ALA A 481 -24.14 7.73 -17.58
C ALA A 481 -25.02 7.24 -18.76
N PHE A 482 -26.20 6.68 -18.47
CA PHE A 482 -27.18 6.30 -19.50
C PHE A 482 -27.72 7.48 -20.32
N THR A 483 -27.70 8.70 -19.79
CA THR A 483 -28.14 9.88 -20.55
C THR A 483 -27.21 10.26 -21.72
N PHE A 484 -26.08 9.56 -21.87
CA PHE A 484 -25.17 9.65 -23.01
C PHE A 484 -25.38 8.53 -24.04
N ARG A 485 -26.44 7.72 -23.90
CA ARG A 485 -26.89 6.77 -24.92
C ARG A 485 -28.21 7.23 -25.51
N ASP A 486 -28.32 7.08 -26.83
CA ASP A 486 -29.52 7.45 -27.60
C ASP A 486 -30.20 6.22 -28.21
N ASP A 487 -29.55 5.06 -28.12
CA ASP A 487 -29.98 3.78 -28.70
C ASP A 487 -30.80 2.92 -27.73
N MET A 488 -31.15 3.47 -26.56
CA MET A 488 -32.05 2.85 -25.59
C MET A 488 -33.03 3.88 -25.05
N THR A 489 -34.30 3.48 -24.96
CA THR A 489 -35.36 4.25 -24.32
C THR A 489 -35.24 4.22 -22.79
N LYS A 490 -35.88 5.17 -22.10
CA LYS A 490 -35.90 5.20 -20.62
C LYS A 490 -36.56 3.93 -20.07
N GLU A 491 -37.56 3.43 -20.76
CA GLU A 491 -38.32 2.22 -20.44
C GLU A 491 -37.45 0.97 -20.54
N GLU A 492 -36.69 0.80 -21.63
CA GLU A 492 -35.76 -0.32 -21.81
C GLU A 492 -34.68 -0.33 -20.72
N ILE A 493 -34.11 0.84 -20.40
CA ILE A 493 -33.13 0.97 -19.32
C ILE A 493 -33.74 0.54 -17.97
N ALA A 494 -34.97 0.97 -17.68
CA ALA A 494 -35.66 0.61 -16.45
C ALA A 494 -36.02 -0.88 -16.39
N ILE A 495 -36.32 -1.52 -17.52
CA ILE A 495 -36.61 -2.95 -17.61
C ILE A 495 -35.34 -3.77 -17.37
N LEU A 496 -34.25 -3.43 -18.07
CA LEU A 496 -33.01 -4.23 -18.06
C LEU A 496 -32.17 -4.01 -16.80
N PHE A 497 -32.14 -2.78 -16.28
CA PHE A 497 -31.20 -2.38 -15.23
C PHE A 497 -31.88 -1.84 -13.98
N GLY A 498 -33.21 -1.78 -13.96
CA GLY A 498 -33.97 -1.36 -12.79
C GLY A 498 -34.05 -2.43 -11.70
N VAL A 499 -33.89 -2.02 -10.45
CA VAL A 499 -34.16 -2.81 -9.25
C VAL A 499 -35.31 -2.16 -8.50
N SER A 500 -36.34 -2.94 -8.18
CA SER A 500 -37.44 -2.47 -7.32
C SER A 500 -36.89 -2.20 -5.92
N LEU A 501 -37.24 -1.04 -5.37
CA LEU A 501 -36.77 -0.66 -4.05
C LEU A 501 -37.21 -1.67 -2.98
N LEU A 502 -38.47 -2.12 -3.05
CA LEU A 502 -39.03 -3.08 -2.11
C LEU A 502 -38.36 -4.46 -2.21
N GLU A 503 -37.82 -4.80 -3.38
CA GLU A 503 -37.10 -6.06 -3.62
C GLU A 503 -35.62 -5.98 -3.23
N SER A 504 -35.08 -4.78 -3.03
CA SER A 504 -33.68 -4.60 -2.59
C SER A 504 -33.46 -5.09 -1.15
N ASN A 505 -32.29 -5.66 -0.87
CA ASN A 505 -31.90 -6.21 0.42
C ASN A 505 -30.66 -5.47 0.93
N PRO A 506 -30.79 -4.18 1.30
CA PRO A 506 -29.67 -3.45 1.88
C PRO A 506 -29.24 -4.11 3.20
N SER A 507 -27.96 -4.00 3.55
CA SER A 507 -27.43 -4.53 4.80
C SER A 507 -27.73 -3.59 5.99
N GLY A 508 -27.46 -4.05 7.22
CA GLY A 508 -27.52 -3.22 8.43
C GLY A 508 -28.92 -2.74 8.82
N MET A 509 -29.02 -1.51 9.36
CA MET A 509 -30.28 -0.92 9.83
C MET A 509 -31.29 -0.72 8.71
N MET A 510 -30.82 -0.39 7.49
CA MET A 510 -31.68 -0.26 6.31
C MET A 510 -32.32 -1.59 5.94
N GLY A 511 -31.57 -2.69 6.01
CA GLY A 511 -32.10 -4.03 5.81
C GLY A 511 -33.24 -4.37 6.76
N LYS A 512 -33.12 -3.95 8.03
CA LYS A 512 -34.19 -4.12 9.03
C LYS A 512 -35.43 -3.32 8.69
N ILE A 513 -35.28 -2.05 8.27
CA ILE A 513 -36.39 -1.19 7.83
C ILE A 513 -37.10 -1.82 6.63
N PHE A 514 -36.34 -2.21 5.61
CA PHE A 514 -36.88 -2.77 4.37
C PHE A 514 -37.55 -4.13 4.61
N SER A 515 -36.96 -4.97 5.45
CA SER A 515 -37.56 -6.24 5.90
C SER A 515 -38.89 -5.99 6.62
N PHE A 516 -38.95 -5.02 7.54
CA PHE A 516 -40.19 -4.65 8.21
C PHE A 516 -41.26 -4.17 7.23
N ILE A 517 -40.90 -3.35 6.25
CA ILE A 517 -41.83 -2.87 5.21
C ILE A 517 -42.34 -4.06 4.38
N ARG A 518 -41.46 -4.97 3.94
CA ARG A 518 -41.84 -6.17 3.16
C ARG A 518 -42.79 -7.11 3.89
N GLN A 519 -42.76 -7.14 5.22
CA GLN A 519 -43.70 -7.94 6.02
C GLN A 519 -45.14 -7.38 6.03
N LYS A 520 -45.35 -6.16 5.51
CA LYS A 520 -46.67 -5.52 5.45
C LYS A 520 -47.42 -5.92 4.18
N LYS A 521 -48.76 -5.78 4.19
CA LYS A 521 -49.61 -6.02 3.01
C LYS A 521 -49.16 -5.11 1.87
N VAL A 522 -49.14 -5.62 0.63
CA VAL A 522 -48.65 -4.92 -0.57
C VAL A 522 -49.19 -3.48 -0.66
N ASP A 523 -50.50 -3.29 -0.46
CA ASP A 523 -51.16 -1.97 -0.52
C ASP A 523 -50.66 -0.96 0.53
N THR A 524 -50.08 -1.46 1.62
CA THR A 524 -49.52 -0.65 2.72
C THR A 524 -48.02 -0.45 2.61
N GLN A 525 -47.30 -1.33 1.90
CA GLN A 525 -45.85 -1.24 1.74
C GLN A 525 -45.46 0.11 1.14
N LYS A 526 -46.14 0.52 0.06
CA LYS A 526 -45.90 1.80 -0.61
C LYS A 526 -46.10 2.99 0.34
N LYS A 527 -47.20 3.02 1.08
CA LYS A 527 -47.51 4.11 2.03
C LYS A 527 -46.47 4.21 3.16
N ILE A 528 -46.07 3.08 3.72
CA ILE A 528 -45.09 3.04 4.80
C ILE A 528 -43.70 3.43 4.28
N LEU A 529 -43.34 2.97 3.08
CA LEU A 529 -42.11 3.36 2.41
C LEU A 529 -42.09 4.88 2.16
N ASP A 530 -43.14 5.44 1.56
CA ASP A 530 -43.26 6.89 1.31
C ASP A 530 -43.13 7.71 2.59
N MET A 531 -43.82 7.32 3.66
CA MET A 531 -43.74 7.98 4.96
C MET A 531 -42.34 7.88 5.56
N THR A 532 -41.70 6.71 5.46
CA THR A 532 -40.31 6.51 5.91
C THR A 532 -39.36 7.41 5.14
N MET A 533 -39.51 7.47 3.82
CA MET A 533 -38.68 8.28 2.94
C MET A 533 -38.84 9.79 3.23
N ARG A 534 -40.07 10.26 3.43
CA ARG A 534 -40.33 11.66 3.86
C ARG A 534 -39.68 11.96 5.21
N PHE A 535 -39.84 11.10 6.20
CA PHE A 535 -39.19 11.25 7.51
C PHE A 535 -37.66 11.29 7.40
N LEU A 536 -37.08 10.54 6.47
CA LEU A 536 -35.64 10.51 6.21
C LEU A 536 -35.13 11.70 5.38
N GLY A 537 -36.02 12.60 4.95
CA GLY A 537 -35.67 13.88 4.34
C GLY A 537 -35.69 13.91 2.81
N VAL A 538 -36.53 13.08 2.17
CA VAL A 538 -36.79 13.16 0.71
C VAL A 538 -37.27 14.55 0.28
N GLU A 539 -37.91 15.33 1.15
CA GLU A 539 -38.43 16.66 0.82
C GLU A 539 -37.35 17.75 0.63
N SER A 540 -36.06 17.42 0.75
CA SER A 540 -34.99 18.36 0.40
C SER A 540 -34.99 18.61 -1.11
N ALA A 541 -35.35 19.82 -1.52
CA ALA A 541 -35.29 20.26 -2.90
C ALA A 541 -33.98 21.00 -3.19
N LEU A 542 -33.38 20.75 -4.35
CA LEU A 542 -32.29 21.56 -4.91
C LEU A 542 -32.77 22.17 -6.22
N LEU A 543 -32.34 23.40 -6.50
CA LEU A 543 -32.54 24.01 -7.81
C LEU A 543 -31.54 23.36 -8.79
N GLU A 544 -32.05 22.61 -9.75
CA GLU A 544 -31.31 21.99 -10.84
C GLU A 544 -31.49 22.78 -12.13
N ILE A 545 -30.47 22.77 -13.00
CA ILE A 545 -30.63 23.21 -14.39
C ILE A 545 -30.55 22.00 -15.29
N GLU A 546 -31.64 21.67 -15.97
CA GLU A 546 -31.66 20.66 -17.03
C GLU A 546 -31.78 21.37 -18.39
N GLY A 547 -30.67 21.40 -19.14
CA GLY A 547 -30.59 22.19 -20.37
C GLY A 547 -30.62 23.69 -20.11
N ASN A 548 -31.67 24.38 -20.57
CA ASN A 548 -31.88 25.83 -20.39
C ASN A 548 -32.97 26.16 -19.34
N HIS A 549 -33.48 25.17 -18.62
CA HIS A 549 -34.58 25.36 -17.67
C HIS A 549 -34.11 25.17 -16.23
N GLU A 550 -34.50 26.09 -15.35
CA GLU A 550 -34.38 25.89 -13.89
C GLU A 550 -35.55 25.01 -13.42
N ILE A 551 -35.22 23.86 -12.86
CA ILE A 551 -36.16 22.88 -12.33
C ILE A 551 -35.88 22.75 -10.84
N ILE A 552 -36.92 22.79 -10.02
CA ILE A 552 -36.78 22.39 -8.62
C ILE A 552 -36.74 20.86 -8.60
N SER A 553 -35.54 20.30 -8.47
CA SER A 553 -35.36 18.89 -8.16
C SER A 553 -35.72 18.68 -6.70
N ALA A 554 -37.03 18.58 -6.47
CA ALA A 554 -37.62 18.06 -5.26
C ALA A 554 -37.85 16.57 -5.49
N ALA A 555 -37.44 15.71 -4.57
CA ALA A 555 -37.80 14.30 -4.66
C ALA A 555 -39.32 14.05 -4.40
N SER A 556 -40.13 15.11 -4.34
CA SER A 556 -41.58 15.09 -4.17
C SER A 556 -42.39 15.52 -5.40
N SER A 557 -41.79 16.02 -6.49
CA SER A 557 -42.58 16.53 -7.65
C SER A 557 -43.00 15.43 -8.65
N THR A 558 -42.31 14.30 -8.64
CA THR A 558 -42.83 13.01 -9.08
C THR A 558 -42.74 12.10 -7.86
N SER A 559 -43.70 11.20 -7.62
CA SER A 559 -43.60 10.24 -6.52
C SER A 559 -42.18 9.68 -6.42
N ALA A 560 -41.67 9.32 -5.24
CA ALA A 560 -40.36 8.69 -5.03
C ALA A 560 -40.15 7.34 -5.76
N PHE A 561 -40.98 7.09 -6.76
CA PHE A 561 -40.98 6.06 -7.74
C PHE A 561 -41.00 6.75 -9.12
N SER A 562 -40.01 6.45 -9.97
CA SER A 562 -40.27 6.30 -11.40
C SER A 562 -41.62 5.56 -11.60
N PRO A 563 -42.34 5.70 -12.72
CA PRO A 563 -43.67 5.10 -12.89
C PRO A 563 -43.80 3.62 -12.49
N ASN A 564 -42.67 2.88 -12.39
CA ASN A 564 -42.56 1.48 -11.99
C ASN A 564 -41.82 1.21 -10.67
N GLY A 565 -41.38 2.23 -9.94
CA GLY A 565 -40.72 2.12 -8.64
C GLY A 565 -39.35 1.44 -8.62
N LYS A 566 -38.63 1.54 -9.73
CA LYS A 566 -37.30 0.95 -9.91
C LYS A 566 -36.22 2.02 -9.94
N ALA A 567 -35.11 1.75 -9.26
CA ALA A 567 -33.86 2.51 -9.37
C ALA A 567 -32.89 1.79 -10.31
N ILE A 568 -32.19 2.52 -11.16
CA ILE A 568 -31.19 1.91 -12.05
C ILE A 568 -29.98 1.50 -11.23
N HIS A 569 -29.61 0.21 -11.29
CA HIS A 569 -28.59 -0.38 -10.42
C HIS A 569 -27.32 -0.73 -11.20
N PRO A 570 -26.13 -0.22 -10.83
CA PRO A 570 -24.90 -0.50 -11.55
C PRO A 570 -24.56 -1.99 -11.63
N GLY A 571 -24.80 -2.74 -10.55
CA GLY A 571 -24.56 -4.18 -10.50
C GLY A 571 -25.39 -5.00 -11.51
N LYS A 572 -26.53 -4.48 -11.99
CA LYS A 572 -27.33 -5.15 -13.01
C LYS A 572 -26.61 -5.24 -14.35
N ILE A 573 -25.73 -4.29 -14.68
CA ILE A 573 -24.89 -4.38 -15.89
C ILE A 573 -23.95 -5.57 -15.79
N VAL A 574 -23.31 -5.77 -14.63
CA VAL A 574 -22.41 -6.91 -14.40
C VAL A 574 -23.14 -8.24 -14.60
N SER A 575 -24.31 -8.38 -13.99
CA SER A 575 -25.09 -9.62 -14.09
C SER A 575 -25.66 -9.85 -15.49
N TYR A 576 -26.16 -8.79 -16.13
CA TYR A 576 -26.68 -8.84 -17.50
C TYR A 576 -25.60 -9.31 -18.48
N MET A 577 -24.39 -8.75 -18.40
CA MET A 577 -23.29 -9.11 -19.29
C MET A 577 -22.78 -10.53 -19.05
N LYS A 578 -22.72 -10.96 -17.78
CA LYS A 578 -22.40 -12.36 -17.44
C LYS A 578 -23.42 -13.34 -18.02
N GLU A 579 -24.72 -13.01 -17.95
CA GLU A 579 -25.77 -13.84 -18.54
C GLU A 579 -25.64 -13.93 -20.06
N LYS A 580 -25.38 -12.81 -20.74
CA LYS A 580 -25.11 -12.79 -22.18
C LYS A 580 -23.89 -13.64 -22.54
N GLU A 581 -22.80 -13.55 -21.80
CA GLU A 581 -21.59 -14.35 -22.01
C GLU A 581 -21.87 -15.85 -21.86
N ILE A 582 -22.61 -16.26 -20.81
CA ILE A 582 -23.02 -17.66 -20.62
C ILE A 582 -23.88 -18.14 -21.80
N ASN A 583 -24.80 -17.31 -22.28
CA ASN A 583 -25.67 -17.67 -23.41
C ASN A 583 -24.90 -17.77 -24.73
N LEU A 584 -23.87 -16.95 -24.94
CA LEU A 584 -22.97 -17.07 -26.10
C LEU A 584 -22.15 -18.36 -26.04
N LEU A 585 -21.61 -18.71 -24.86
CA LEU A 585 -20.89 -19.96 -24.67
C LEU A 585 -21.79 -21.18 -24.92
N ARG A 586 -23.03 -21.16 -24.43
CA ARG A 586 -24.02 -22.23 -24.67
C ARG A 586 -24.38 -22.40 -26.15
N LYS A 587 -24.33 -21.33 -26.96
CA LYS A 587 -24.57 -21.40 -28.41
C LYS A 587 -23.36 -21.92 -29.20
N SER A 588 -22.17 -21.89 -28.60
CA SER A 588 -20.91 -22.32 -29.24
C SER A 588 -20.57 -23.79 -28.99
N ILE A 589 -21.25 -24.42 -28.02
CA ILE A 589 -21.25 -25.86 -27.76
C ILE A 589 -22.40 -26.46 -28.55
#